data_AF-A0A031J0T4-F1
#
_entry.id   AF-A0A031J0T4-F1
#
_cell.length_a   1.000
_cell.length_b   1.000
_cell.length_c   1.000
_cell.angle_alpha   90.00
_cell.angle_beta   90.00
_cell.angle_gamma   90.00
#
_symmetry.space_group_name_H-M   'P 1'
#
loop_
_entity.id
_entity.type
_entity.pdbx_description
1 polymer ?
#
loop_
_entity_poly.entity_id
_entity_poly.type
_entity_poly.pdbx_seq_one_letter_code
_entity_poly.pdbx_strand_id
1 'polypeptide(L)' 'MNRINPAKLLLSKWTAAHPRNKEKHFLVTELFRDEEGTVLEIELQAIMTKRGERLPWQTLQNAEAWKMGWK' A
#
# COMPACT_ATOMS: atom_id res chain seq x y z
N MET A 1 -3.57 -7.86 -12.06
CA MET A 1 -4.34 -7.13 -11.02
C MET A 1 -4.29 -7.93 -9.72
N ASN A 2 -3.78 -7.35 -8.63
CA ASN A 2 -3.71 -8.02 -7.33
C ASN A 2 -5.13 -8.17 -6.75
N ARG A 3 -5.51 -9.39 -6.37
CA ARG A 3 -6.77 -9.64 -5.66
C ARG A 3 -6.53 -9.45 -4.16
N ILE A 4 -7.00 -8.34 -3.62
CA ILE A 4 -6.78 -7.94 -2.22
C ILE A 4 -8.10 -7.60 -1.54
N ASN A 5 -8.19 -7.89 -0.24
CA ASN A 5 -9.28 -7.45 0.61
C ASN A 5 -8.84 -6.17 1.33
N PRO A 6 -9.52 -5.02 1.12
CA PRO A 6 -9.09 -3.75 1.67
C PRO A 6 -9.10 -3.74 3.21
N ALA A 7 -10.00 -4.47 3.86
CA ALA A 7 -10.05 -4.58 5.33
C ALA A 7 -8.84 -5.31 5.93
N LYS A 8 -8.07 -6.05 5.10
CA LYS A 8 -6.86 -6.78 5.51
C LYS A 8 -5.56 -6.10 5.06
N LEU A 9 -5.62 -4.84 4.64
CA LEU A 9 -4.44 -4.14 4.16
C LEU A 9 -3.53 -3.64 5.28
N LEU A 10 -4.02 -3.45 6.51
CA LEU A 10 -3.17 -2.99 7.62
C LEU A 10 -1.99 -3.94 7.83
N LEU A 11 -0.77 -3.39 7.89
CA LEU A 11 0.51 -4.12 7.98
C LEU A 11 0.84 -5.05 6.79
N SER A 12 0.10 -4.93 5.68
CA SER A 12 0.44 -5.64 4.45
C SER A 12 1.71 -5.07 3.82
N LYS A 13 2.52 -5.97 3.27
CA LYS A 13 3.86 -5.69 2.73
C LYS A 13 3.81 -5.58 1.21
N TRP A 14 4.48 -4.59 0.67
CA TRP A 14 4.47 -4.29 -0.76
C TRP A 14 5.86 -3.97 -1.29
N THR A 15 6.15 -4.42 -2.49
CA THR A 15 7.33 -4.06 -3.28
C THR A 15 6.89 -3.20 -4.46
N ALA A 16 7.47 -2.02 -4.61
CA ALA A 16 7.32 -1.21 -5.82
C ALA A 16 7.96 -1.95 -7.01
N ALA A 17 7.20 -2.13 -8.08
CA ALA A 17 7.69 -2.75 -9.32
C ALA A 17 8.73 -1.87 -10.03
N HIS A 18 8.59 -0.55 -9.88
CA HIS A 18 9.51 0.47 -10.40
C HIS A 18 9.96 1.38 -9.24
N PRO A 19 10.98 0.97 -8.44
CA PRO A 19 11.46 1.75 -7.31
C PRO A 19 11.90 3.16 -7.73
N ARG A 20 11.48 4.17 -6.99
CA ARG A 20 11.96 5.55 -7.11
C ARG A 20 12.65 5.93 -5.80
N ASN A 21 13.64 6.81 -5.84
CA ASN A 21 14.37 7.27 -4.64
C ASN A 21 14.97 6.13 -3.79
N LYS A 22 15.32 4.99 -4.42
CA LYS A 22 15.78 3.75 -3.75
C LYS A 22 14.75 3.12 -2.79
N GLU A 23 13.48 3.51 -2.89
CA GLU A 23 12.40 2.94 -2.10
C GLU A 23 11.80 1.75 -2.85
N LYS A 24 12.15 0.56 -2.38
CA LYS A 24 11.64 -0.69 -2.93
C LYS A 24 10.50 -1.25 -2.09
N HIS A 25 10.62 -1.20 -0.77
CA HIS A 25 9.68 -1.85 0.15
C HIS A 25 8.82 -0.85 0.90
N PHE A 26 7.54 -1.16 0.97
CA PHE A 26 6.50 -0.36 1.57
C PHE A 26 5.63 -1.21 2.50
N LEU A 27 5.05 -0.55 3.50
CA LEU A 27 4.12 -1.14 4.47
C LEU A 27 2.89 -0.25 4.56
N VAL A 28 1.72 -0.87 4.58
CA VAL A 28 0.50 -0.14 4.92
C VAL A 28 0.46 0.05 6.44
N THR A 29 0.50 1.30 6.90
CA THR A 29 0.55 1.63 8.34
C THR A 29 -0.78 2.07 8.91
N GLU A 30 -1.71 2.52 8.06
CA GLU A 30 -3.03 3.00 8.50
C GLU A 30 -4.09 2.74 7.42
N LEU A 31 -5.35 2.60 7.85
CA LEU A 31 -6.52 2.47 6.99
C LEU A 31 -7.51 3.60 7.30
N PHE A 32 -7.84 4.39 6.28
CA PHE A 32 -8.82 5.46 6.38
C PHE A 32 -10.17 4.94 5.88
N ARG A 33 -11.21 5.12 6.71
CA ARG A 33 -12.56 4.63 6.47
C ARG A 33 -13.56 5.76 6.47
N ASP A 34 -14.65 5.58 5.74
CA ASP A 34 -15.84 6.43 5.88
C ASP A 34 -16.66 6.06 7.13
N GLU A 35 -17.80 6.74 7.30
CA GLU A 35 -18.72 6.54 8.41
C GLU A 35 -19.34 5.13 8.44
N GLU A 36 -19.43 4.46 7.29
CA GLU A 36 -19.95 3.09 7.16
C GLU A 36 -18.86 2.02 7.39
N GLY A 37 -17.61 2.43 7.61
CA GLY A 37 -16.48 1.54 7.83
C GLY A 37 -15.83 1.03 6.54
N THR A 38 -16.22 1.56 5.37
CA THR A 38 -15.61 1.23 4.08
C THR A 38 -14.23 1.84 3.99
N VAL A 39 -13.21 1.01 3.70
CA VAL A 39 -11.84 1.50 3.49
C VAL A 39 -11.78 2.27 2.17
N LEU A 40 -11.40 3.55 2.24
CA LEU A 40 -11.23 4.43 1.09
C LEU A 40 -9.76 4.58 0.72
N GLU A 41 -8.93 4.85 1.72
CA GLU A 41 -7.52 5.17 1.53
C GLU A 41 -6.66 4.42 2.54
N ILE A 42 -5.37 4.40 2.25
CA ILE A 42 -4.34 3.83 3.11
C ILE A 42 -3.20 4.82 3.29
N GLU A 43 -2.50 4.71 4.41
CA GLU A 43 -1.16 5.26 4.54
C GLU A 43 -0.15 4.19 4.09
N LEU A 44 0.59 4.48 3.03
CA LEU A 44 1.63 3.61 2.49
C LEU A 44 3.00 4.20 2.80
N GLN A 45 3.75 3.55 3.68
CA GLN A 45 5.04 4.04 4.15
C GLN A 45 6.21 3.28 3.53
N ALA A 46 7.15 4.01 2.94
CA ALA A 46 8.45 3.48 2.53
C ALA A 46 9.26 3.05 3.76
N ILE A 47 9.70 1.78 3.79
CA ILE A 47 10.40 1.23 4.95
C ILE A 47 11.71 1.95 5.24
N MET A 48 12.46 2.28 4.18
CA MET A 48 13.83 2.81 4.27
C MET A 48 13.85 4.29 4.63
N THR A 49 13.01 5.10 4.00
CA THR A 49 13.00 6.57 4.16
C THR A 49 11.98 7.03 5.19
N LYS A 50 11.08 6.16 5.64
CA LYS A 50 9.91 6.49 6.47
C LYS A 50 8.95 7.49 5.85
N ARG A 51 9.11 7.84 4.57
CA ARG A 51 8.14 8.66 3.85
C ARG A 51 6.82 7.90 3.78
N GLY A 52 5.77 8.54 4.28
CA GLY A 52 4.40 8.09 4.14
C GLY A 52 3.68 8.84 3.02
N GLU A 53 2.78 8.16 2.33
CA GLU A 53 1.83 8.80 1.42
C GLU A 53 0.43 8.20 1.60
N ARG A 54 -0.56 9.09 1.58
CA ARG A 54 -1.97 8.72 1.59
C ARG A 54 -2.48 8.58 0.16
N LEU A 55 -3.10 7.44 -0.13
CA LEU A 55 -3.62 7.15 -1.47
C LEU A 55 -4.82 6.19 -1.44
N PRO A 56 -5.65 6.15 -2.51
CA PRO A 56 -6.71 5.18 -2.64
C PRO A 56 -6.16 3.75 -2.62
N TRP A 57 -6.74 2.88 -1.80
CA TRP A 57 -6.24 1.52 -1.60
C TRP A 57 -6.21 0.71 -2.91
N GLN A 58 -7.08 1.04 -3.86
CA GLN A 58 -7.19 0.41 -5.18
C GLN A 58 -5.89 0.54 -5.99
N THR A 59 -5.04 1.53 -5.68
CA THR A 59 -3.71 1.66 -6.31
C THR A 59 -2.89 0.37 -6.17
N LEU A 60 -3.01 -0.33 -5.04
CA LEU A 60 -2.32 -1.60 -4.78
C LEU A 60 -2.84 -2.76 -5.65
N GLN A 61 -3.97 -2.62 -6.33
CA GLN A 61 -4.46 -3.61 -7.29
C GLN A 61 -3.65 -3.61 -8.60
N ASN A 62 -2.97 -2.50 -8.92
CA ASN A 62 -2.13 -2.44 -10.12
C ASN A 62 -0.84 -3.27 -9.91
N ALA A 63 -0.79 -4.44 -10.53
CA ALA A 63 0.34 -5.36 -10.42
C ALA A 63 1.60 -4.87 -11.17
N GLU A 64 1.46 -3.92 -12.10
CA GLU A 64 2.58 -3.27 -12.79
C GLU A 64 3.26 -2.20 -11.93
N ALA A 65 2.56 -1.69 -10.92
CA ALA A 65 3.10 -0.75 -9.95
C ALA A 65 3.51 -1.44 -8.64
N TRP A 66 2.73 -2.42 -8.18
CA TRP A 66 2.85 -3.00 -6.85
C TRP A 66 2.84 -4.53 -6.86
N LYS A 67 3.83 -5.12 -6.19
CA LYS A 67 3.94 -6.56 -5.96
C LYS A 67 3.70 -6.86 -4.48
N MET A 68 2.87 -7.85 -4.18
CA MET A 68 2.63 -8.29 -2.80
C MET A 68 3.85 -8.97 -2.19
N GLY A 69 4.10 -8.69 -0.90
CA GLY A 69 5.20 -9.22 -0.11
C GLY A 69 6.51 -8.44 -0.28
N TRP A 70 7.56 -8.90 0.40
CA TRP A 70 8.93 -8.43 0.18
C TRP A 70 9.60 -9.31 -0.88
N LYS A 71 9.45 -8.90 -2.14
CA LYS A 71 10.18 -9.44 -3.28
C LYS A 71 11.27 -8.47 -3.73
#